data_AF-A0A6J5VZM0-F1
#
_entry.id   AF-A0A6J5VZM0-F1
#
_cell.length_a   1.000
_cell.length_b   1.000
_cell.length_c   1.000
_cell.angle_alpha   90.00
_cell.angle_beta   90.00
_cell.angle_gamma   90.00
#
_symmetry.space_group_name_H-M   'P 1'
#
loop_
_entity.id
_entity.type
_entity.pdbx_description
1 polymer ?
#
loop_
_entity_poly.entity_id
_entity_poly.type
_entity_poly.pdbx_seq_one_letter_code
_entity_poly.pdbx_strand_id
1 'polypeptide(L)' 'MAVCLGEMEEAAGVKLLEPNMFPHLQTWIKNFRDVPVIKENLPEHDGLLAYFKSLREKFTATTIS' A
#
# COMPACT_ATOMS: atom_id res chain seq x y z
N MET A 1 3.89 -5.85 -5.04
CA MET A 1 2.51 -5.32 -5.01
C MET A 1 1.88 -5.47 -3.63
N ALA A 2 1.68 -6.69 -3.10
CA ALA A 2 1.05 -6.90 -1.80
C ALA A 2 1.71 -6.17 -0.62
N VAL A 3 3.02 -5.93 -0.69
CA VAL A 3 3.76 -5.20 0.33
C VAL A 3 3.21 -3.81 0.55
N CYS A 4 2.87 -3.05 -0.50
CA CYS A 4 2.41 -1.65 -0.39
C CYS A 4 0.87 -1.53 -0.42
N LEU A 5 0.16 -2.61 -0.11
CA LEU A 5 -1.29 -2.66 -0.22
C LEU A 5 -1.97 -1.73 0.80
N GLY A 6 -1.39 -1.55 1.99
CA GLY A 6 -1.94 -0.65 3.01
C GLY A 6 -1.97 0.81 2.55
N GLU A 7 -0.90 1.28 1.90
CA GLU A 7 -0.80 2.65 1.40
C GLU A 7 -1.69 2.87 0.16
N MET A 8 -1.89 1.83 -0.65
CA MET A 8 -2.86 1.85 -1.76
C MET A 8 -4.30 1.94 -1.23
N GLU A 9 -4.65 1.13 -0.22
CA GLU A 9 -5.94 1.16 0.48
C GLU A 9 -6.22 2.56 1.05
N GLU A 10 -5.25 3.12 1.77
CA GLU A 10 -5.37 4.45 2.36
C GLU A 10 -5.50 5.54 1.28
N ALA A 11 -4.67 5.51 0.23
CA ALA A 11 -4.74 6.48 -0.87
C ALA A 11 -6.10 6.41 -1.61
N ALA A 12 -6.68 5.22 -1.72
CA ALA A 12 -7.98 5.00 -2.35
C ALA A 12 -9.16 5.26 -1.40
N GLY A 13 -8.93 5.30 -0.08
CA GLY A 13 -9.99 5.39 0.94
C GLY A 13 -10.83 4.11 1.03
N VAL A 14 -10.24 2.95 0.75
CA VAL A 14 -10.91 1.64 0.74
C VAL A 14 -10.19 0.67 1.67
N LYS A 15 -10.91 -0.31 2.23
CA LYS A 15 -10.31 -1.40 2.98
C LYS A 15 -10.60 -2.73 2.28
N LEU A 16 -9.56 -3.42 1.84
CA LEU A 16 -9.64 -4.71 1.15
C LEU A 16 -9.22 -5.86 2.09
N LEU A 17 -8.14 -5.66 2.85
CA LEU A 17 -7.69 -6.55 3.91
C LEU A 17 -8.38 -6.20 5.22
N GLU A 18 -9.64 -6.64 5.34
CA GLU A 18 -10.36 -6.62 6.60
C GLU A 18 -9.59 -7.42 7.68
N PRO A 19 -9.61 -7.01 8.97
CA PRO A 19 -8.77 -7.59 10.02
C PRO A 19 -8.85 -9.12 10.15
N ASN A 20 -10.00 -9.71 9.86
CA ASN A 20 -10.24 -11.14 10.00
C ASN A 20 -10.13 -11.90 8.66
N MET A 21 -9.81 -11.20 7.57
CA MET A 21 -9.64 -11.80 6.25
C MET A 21 -8.16 -11.92 5.89
N PHE A 22 -7.84 -13.05 5.27
CA PHE A 22 -6.50 -13.39 4.80
C PHE A 22 -5.41 -13.27 5.90
N PRO A 23 -5.58 -13.93 7.07
CA PRO A 23 -4.62 -13.81 8.19
C PRO A 23 -3.19 -14.21 7.83
N HIS A 24 -3.04 -15.21 6.94
CA HIS A 24 -1.75 -15.63 6.42
C HIS A 24 -1.08 -14.54 5.56
N LEU A 25 -1.86 -13.83 4.73
CA LEU A 25 -1.35 -12.75 3.90
C LEU A 25 -0.93 -11.55 4.75
N GLN A 26 -1.74 -11.16 5.74
CA GLN A 26 -1.40 -10.06 6.65
C GLN A 26 -0.11 -10.37 7.42
N THR A 27 0.01 -11.60 7.94
CA THR A 27 1.23 -12.06 8.62
C THR A 27 2.43 -12.05 7.67
N TRP A 28 2.26 -12.51 6.43
CA TRP A 28 3.32 -12.49 5.43
C TRP A 28 3.76 -11.07 5.08
N ILE A 29 2.82 -10.12 4.86
CA ILE A 29 3.15 -8.71 4.57
C ILE A 29 3.97 -8.11 5.72
N LYS A 30 3.54 -8.33 6.96
CA LYS A 30 4.26 -7.86 8.15
C LYS A 30 5.68 -8.43 8.20
N ASN A 31 5.81 -9.75 8.13
CA ASN A 31 7.11 -10.43 8.20
C ASN A 31 8.04 -10.03 7.06
N PHE A 32 7.50 -9.83 5.85
CA PHE A 32 8.28 -9.41 4.69
C PHE A 32 8.84 -7.99 4.85
N ARG A 33 8.04 -7.06 5.36
CA ARG A 33 8.49 -5.68 5.64
C ARG A 33 9.56 -5.61 6.72
N ASP A 34 9.57 -6.56 7.66
CA ASP A 34 10.56 -6.61 8.75
C ASP A 34 11.91 -7.24 8.35
N VAL A 35 12.02 -7.81 7.14
CA VAL A 35 13.32 -8.32 6.65
C VAL A 35 14.28 -7.13 6.46
N PRO A 36 15.50 -7.14 7.04
CA PRO A 36 16.39 -5.97 7.08
C PRO A 36 16.66 -5.34 5.71
N VAL A 37 17.05 -6.14 4.71
CA VAL A 37 17.31 -5.65 3.36
C VAL A 37 16.07 -5.02 2.72
N ILE A 38 14.88 -5.48 3.09
CA ILE A 38 13.62 -4.97 2.55
C ILE A 38 13.25 -3.67 3.26
N LYS A 39 13.34 -3.64 4.59
CA LYS A 39 13.10 -2.46 5.42
C LYS A 39 14.00 -1.29 5.05
N GLU A 40 15.27 -1.55 4.75
CA GLU A 40 16.24 -0.51 4.37
C GLU A 40 16.03 0.04 2.96
N ASN A 41 15.41 -0.73 2.07
CA ASN A 41 15.17 -0.35 0.67
C ASN A 41 13.74 0.12 0.38
N LEU A 42 12.78 -0.17 1.27
CA LEU A 42 11.42 0.32 1.15
C LEU A 42 11.37 1.78 1.62
N PRO A 43 10.74 2.68 0.84
CA PRO A 43 10.42 4.01 1.34
C PRO A 43 9.53 3.91 2.58
N GLU A 44 9.64 4.89 3.46
CA GLU A 44 8.75 5.01 4.61
C GLU A 44 7.28 5.11 4.15
N HIS A 45 6.38 4.73 5.05
CA HIS A 45 4.93 4.68 4.82
C HIS A 45 4.41 5.95 4.12
N ASP A 46 4.78 7.13 4.63
CA ASP A 46 4.31 8.41 4.11
C ASP A 46 4.81 8.70 2.69
N GLY A 47 6.00 8.23 2.34
CA GLY A 47 6.55 8.33 0.99
C GLY A 47 5.76 7.48 -0.01
N LEU A 48 5.44 6.24 0.38
CA LEU A 48 4.59 5.35 -0.42
C LEU A 48 3.16 5.90 -0.54
N LEU A 49 2.59 6.42 0.55
CA LEU A 49 1.26 7.02 0.56
C LEU A 49 1.18 8.24 -0.37
N ALA A 50 2.16 9.14 -0.29
CA ALA A 50 2.22 10.31 -1.18
C ALA A 50 2.30 9.87 -2.65
N TYR A 51 3.15 8.88 -2.96
CA TYR A 51 3.25 8.31 -4.31
C TYR A 51 1.90 7.76 -4.80
N PHE A 52 1.18 6.98 -3.98
CA PHE A 52 -0.11 6.42 -4.38
C PHE A 52 -1.23 7.45 -4.50
N LYS A 53 -1.24 8.49 -3.67
CA LYS A 53 -2.17 9.62 -3.83
C LYS A 53 -1.95 10.33 -5.16
N SER A 54 -0.70 10.66 -5.50
CA SER A 54 -0.37 11.26 -6.80
C SER A 54 -0.68 10.33 -7.98
N LEU A 55 -0.47 9.03 -7.82
CA LEU A 55 -0.82 8.05 -8.85
C LEU A 55 -2.33 8.00 -9.08
N ARG A 56 -3.12 7.97 -7.98
CA ARG A 56 -4.58 8.00 -8.05
C ARG A 56 -5.07 9.25 -8.75
N GLU A 57 -4.57 10.43 -8.37
CA GLU A 57 -4.92 11.70 -9.01
C GLU A 57 -4.71 11.65 -10.53
N LYS A 58 -3.56 11.14 -10.99
CA LYS A 58 -3.27 11.00 -12.43
C LYS A 58 -4.29 10.13 -13.15
N PHE A 59 -4.71 9.00 -12.56
CA PHE A 59 -5.69 8.10 -13.17
C PHE A 59 -7.12 8.63 -13.09
N THR A 60 -7.49 9.33 -12.02
CA THR A 60 -8.84 9.90 -11.87
C THR A 60 -9.02 11.19 -12.65
N ALA A 61 -7.95 11.94 -12.92
CA ALA A 61 -7.98 13.15 -13.73
C ALA A 61 -8.27 12.88 -15.21
N THR A 62 -8.03 11.65 -15.70
CA THR A 62 -8.32 11.25 -17.09
C THR A 62 -9.82 11.06 -17.38
N THR A 63 -10.69 11.00 -16.36
CA THR A 63 -12.13 10.75 -16.55
C THR A 63 -12.99 12.02 -16.63
N ILE A 64 -12.38 13.20 -16.74
CA ILE A 64 -13.09 14.45 -17.07
C ILE A 64 -12.40 15.08 -18.28
N SER A 65 -12.68 14.56 -19.47
CA SER A 65 -12.60 15.27 -20.75
C SER A 65 -13.69 14.76 -21.68
#